data_AF-A0A9D5S191-F1
#
_entry.id   AF-A0A9D5S191-F1
#
_cell.length_a   1.000
_cell.length_b   1.000
_cell.length_c   1.000
_cell.angle_alpha   90.00
_cell.angle_beta   90.00
_cell.angle_gamma   90.00
#
_symmetry.space_group_name_H-M   'P 1'
#
loop_
_entity.id
_entity.type
_entity.pdbx_description
1 polymer ?
#
loop_
_entity_poly.entity_id
_entity_poly.type
_entity_poly.pdbx_seq_one_letter_code
_entity_poly.pdbx_strand_id
1 'polypeptide(L)'
;MKNRFIAISVFLFMTLAAAAQEYTWTAVPVVGERTGCTTPSKDNVRESIGYLKGGKYYAPNGTVHGRRSAAAKAARAVLAAQPAMARVKDVIAYSPEAMDKDYPESELSNMYVDIIMRKVQELSGKKVHMGVTNFGGIRVDMPKGDVLLDDMLSMFPFKNSLVYVEHKGSVIRGWLEDMSAGKFQVLGGVRVVAQDGKLVSVEIDGEPLDDEKVYGVATISFLMEGGDGLAIGRGALSVTDFKDCDIIDAVLEYIHAETKAGRPIVYHKDGRVVIR
;
A
#
# COMPACT_ATOMS: atom_id res chain seq x y z
N MET A 1 -14.82 19.97 17.14
CA MET A 1 -15.52 21.13 16.56
C MET A 1 -16.86 20.66 15.98
N LYS A 2 -17.97 21.32 16.30
CA LYS A 2 -19.30 20.97 15.75
C LYS A 2 -19.48 21.69 14.42
N ASN A 3 -19.51 20.96 13.32
CA ASN A 3 -19.72 21.54 11.99
C ASN A 3 -21.21 21.40 11.62
N ARG A 4 -21.78 22.42 10.97
CA ARG A 4 -23.19 22.48 10.55
C ARG A 4 -23.25 22.59 9.02
N PHE A 5 -24.17 21.87 8.40
CA PHE A 5 -24.45 21.95 6.97
C PHE A 5 -25.97 22.14 6.80
N ILE A 6 -26.38 23.10 5.96
CA ILE A 6 -27.78 23.39 5.66
C ILE A 6 -27.98 23.14 4.17
N ALA A 7 -28.76 22.12 3.82
CA ALA A 7 -29.15 21.85 2.44
C ALA A 7 -30.54 22.48 2.19
N ILE A 8 -30.64 23.38 1.21
CA ILE A 8 -31.91 24.01 0.80
C ILE A 8 -32.29 23.41 -0.56
N SER A 9 -33.32 22.58 -0.58
CA SER A 9 -33.94 22.11 -1.82
C SER A 9 -35.09 23.05 -2.18
N VAL A 10 -34.94 23.81 -3.27
CA VAL A 10 -36.01 24.66 -3.80
C VAL A 10 -36.81 23.85 -4.82
N PHE A 11 -37.98 23.35 -4.42
CA PHE A 11 -38.99 22.86 -5.35
C PHE A 11 -40.06 23.93 -5.55
N LEU A 12 -40.34 24.24 -6.82
CA LEU A 12 -41.29 25.27 -7.21
C LEU A 12 -42.74 24.73 -7.14
N PHE A 13 -43.60 25.52 -6.51
CA PHE A 13 -45.06 25.46 -6.42
C PHE A 13 -45.76 24.48 -5.45
N MET A 14 -46.69 25.10 -4.71
CA MET A 14 -47.64 24.63 -3.70
C MET A 14 -47.11 24.44 -2.26
N THR A 15 -47.77 25.18 -1.38
CA THR A 15 -47.59 25.31 0.06
C THR A 15 -47.39 23.97 0.76
N LEU A 16 -46.14 23.66 1.09
CA LEU A 16 -45.76 22.68 2.10
C LEU A 16 -44.65 23.33 2.92
N ALA A 17 -44.86 23.44 4.23
CA ALA A 17 -43.86 23.94 5.16
C ALA A 17 -42.58 23.12 4.98
N ALA A 18 -41.51 23.77 4.51
CA ALA A 18 -40.20 23.17 4.41
C ALA A 18 -39.69 22.91 5.84
N ALA A 19 -39.86 21.69 6.33
CA ALA A 19 -39.20 21.23 7.53
C ALA A 19 -37.71 21.05 7.20
N ALA A 20 -36.89 22.07 7.47
CA ALA A 20 -35.45 21.94 7.41
C ALA A 20 -35.01 20.98 8.51
N GLN A 21 -34.56 19.78 8.12
CA GLN A 21 -34.05 18.80 9.06
C GLN A 21 -32.59 19.17 9.39
N GLU A 22 -32.37 19.74 10.59
CA GLU A 22 -31.03 20.04 11.06
C GLU A 22 -30.32 18.75 11.49
N TYR A 23 -29.25 18.40 10.79
CA TYR A 23 -28.36 17.31 11.19
C TYR A 23 -27.18 17.86 11.96
N THR A 24 -27.02 17.42 13.20
CA THR A 24 -25.82 17.67 14.00
C THR A 24 -25.00 16.41 14.09
N TRP A 25 -23.74 16.49 13.66
CA TRP A 25 -22.78 15.40 13.83
C TRP A 25 -21.60 15.90 14.67
N THR A 26 -21.02 14.98 15.43
CA THR A 26 -19.81 15.25 16.21
C THR A 26 -18.75 14.29 15.72
N ALA A 27 -17.69 14.81 15.12
CA ALA A 27 -16.49 14.03 14.87
C ALA A 27 -15.87 13.71 16.23
N VAL A 28 -15.88 12.43 16.60
CA VAL A 28 -15.16 11.96 17.77
C VAL A 28 -13.88 11.31 17.28
N PRO A 29 -12.70 11.72 17.76
CA PRO A 29 -11.47 11.05 17.39
C PRO A 29 -11.57 9.57 17.77
N VAL A 30 -11.16 8.70 16.83
CA VAL A 30 -11.01 7.28 17.10
C VAL A 30 -9.69 7.13 17.87
N VAL A 31 -9.76 7.28 19.18
CA VAL A 31 -8.66 6.95 20.10
C VAL A 31 -8.79 5.49 20.52
N GLY A 32 -7.73 4.70 20.33
CA GLY A 32 -7.70 3.24 20.54
C GLY A 32 -8.11 2.82 21.97
N GLU A 33 -7.97 3.70 22.95
CA GLU A 33 -8.43 3.51 24.32
C GLU A 33 -9.94 3.24 24.43
N ARG A 34 -10.77 3.76 23.50
CA ARG A 34 -12.23 3.57 23.55
C ARG A 34 -12.70 2.17 23.17
N THR A 35 -11.90 1.40 22.45
CA THR A 35 -12.24 0.01 22.10
C THR A 35 -11.66 -0.99 23.10
N GLY A 36 -10.67 -0.58 23.91
CA GLY A 36 -9.89 -1.51 24.73
C GLY A 36 -9.12 -2.55 23.91
N CYS A 37 -9.07 -2.40 22.59
CA CYS A 37 -8.42 -3.35 21.70
C CYS A 37 -6.92 -3.06 21.69
N THR A 38 -6.14 -4.04 22.15
CA THR A 38 -4.72 -4.11 21.91
C THR A 38 -4.45 -4.82 20.59
N THR A 39 -3.30 -4.57 19.95
CA THR A 39 -2.92 -5.26 18.72
C THR A 39 -2.89 -6.77 18.98
N PRO A 40 -3.63 -7.59 18.22
CA PRO A 40 -3.64 -9.04 18.42
C PRO A 40 -2.29 -9.66 18.04
N SER A 41 -1.73 -10.40 18.98
CA SER A 41 -0.57 -11.27 18.88
C SER A 41 -1.00 -12.71 19.17
N LYS A 42 -0.09 -13.67 18.97
CA LYS A 42 -0.34 -15.07 19.33
C LYS A 42 -0.60 -15.27 20.83
N ASP A 43 -0.04 -14.41 21.68
CA ASP A 43 -0.02 -14.59 23.14
C ASP A 43 -1.11 -13.79 23.88
N ASN A 44 -1.80 -12.85 23.21
CA ASN A 44 -2.80 -11.96 23.82
C ASN A 44 -4.18 -12.00 23.12
N VAL A 45 -4.52 -13.09 22.43
CA VAL A 45 -5.77 -13.23 21.65
C VAL A 45 -7.00 -12.92 22.51
N ARG A 46 -7.00 -13.39 23.77
CA ARG A 46 -8.13 -13.21 24.68
C ARG A 46 -8.32 -11.76 25.10
N GLU A 47 -7.23 -11.05 25.33
CA GLU A 47 -7.20 -9.66 25.75
C GLU A 47 -7.52 -8.72 24.58
N SER A 48 -7.07 -9.07 23.38
CA SER A 48 -7.22 -8.25 22.17
C SER A 48 -8.56 -8.45 21.45
N ILE A 49 -9.13 -9.66 21.46
CA ILE A 49 -10.34 -10.03 20.71
C ILE A 49 -11.48 -10.47 21.63
N GLY A 50 -11.21 -10.69 22.92
CA GLY A 50 -12.20 -11.15 23.88
C GLY A 50 -12.37 -12.68 23.88
N TYR A 51 -13.45 -13.18 24.49
CA TYR A 51 -13.71 -14.61 24.56
C TYR A 51 -15.20 -14.97 24.61
N LEU A 52 -15.50 -16.23 24.30
CA LEU A 52 -16.85 -16.79 24.42
C LEU A 52 -16.98 -17.64 25.68
N LYS A 53 -18.01 -17.40 26.49
CA LYS A 53 -18.37 -18.25 27.64
C LYS A 53 -19.88 -18.41 27.73
N GLY A 54 -20.37 -19.65 27.76
CA GLY A 54 -21.82 -19.93 27.76
C GLY A 54 -22.55 -19.40 26.53
N GLY A 55 -21.84 -19.27 25.40
CA GLY A 55 -22.35 -18.68 24.16
C GLY A 55 -22.48 -17.16 24.15
N LYS A 56 -22.25 -16.46 25.27
CA LYS A 56 -22.13 -15.00 25.33
C LYS A 56 -20.71 -14.57 24.96
N TYR A 57 -20.58 -13.41 24.33
CA TYR A 57 -19.31 -12.80 23.99
C TYR A 57 -18.92 -11.75 25.02
N TYR A 58 -17.70 -11.82 25.52
CA TYR A 58 -17.08 -10.88 26.45
C TYR A 58 -16.03 -10.11 25.67
N ALA A 59 -16.34 -8.86 25.34
CA ALA A 59 -15.47 -8.00 24.55
C ALA A 59 -14.30 -7.45 25.40
N PRO A 60 -13.18 -7.07 24.75
CA PRO A 60 -12.02 -6.46 25.42
C PRO A 60 -12.34 -5.27 26.33
N ASN A 61 -13.28 -4.42 25.92
CA ASN A 61 -13.76 -3.27 26.71
C ASN A 61 -14.70 -3.63 27.87
N GLY A 62 -14.86 -4.91 28.21
CA GLY A 62 -15.73 -5.40 29.28
C GLY A 62 -17.21 -5.54 28.89
N THR A 63 -17.60 -5.15 27.67
CA THR A 63 -19.00 -5.29 27.23
C THR A 63 -19.38 -6.76 27.04
N VAL A 64 -20.55 -7.15 27.55
CA VAL A 64 -21.07 -8.52 27.39
C VAL A 64 -22.21 -8.53 26.39
N HIS A 65 -22.04 -9.30 25.31
CA HIS A 65 -23.03 -9.45 24.27
C HIS A 65 -23.75 -10.80 24.36
N GLY A 66 -25.09 -10.77 24.27
CA GLY A 66 -25.93 -11.97 24.32
C GLY A 66 -25.66 -12.95 23.17
N ARG A 67 -25.94 -14.24 23.40
CA ARG A 67 -25.60 -15.35 22.47
C ARG A 67 -26.09 -15.18 21.04
N ARG A 68 -27.25 -14.54 20.83
CA ARG A 68 -27.86 -14.35 19.50
C ARG A 68 -27.45 -13.02 18.83
N SER A 69 -26.68 -12.17 19.52
CA SER A 69 -26.25 -10.88 19.00
C SER A 69 -25.32 -11.01 17.79
N ALA A 70 -25.31 -9.99 16.93
CA ALA A 70 -24.37 -9.91 15.81
C ALA A 70 -22.90 -9.94 16.30
N ALA A 71 -22.60 -9.22 17.38
CA ALA A 71 -21.27 -9.22 18.00
C ALA A 71 -20.82 -10.62 18.44
N ALA A 72 -21.69 -11.40 19.08
CA ALA A 72 -21.35 -12.77 19.49
C ALA A 72 -21.20 -13.74 18.32
N LYS A 73 -21.89 -13.50 17.19
CA LYS A 73 -21.70 -14.28 15.96
C LYS A 73 -20.36 -13.94 15.30
N ALA A 74 -20.04 -12.66 15.16
CA ALA A 74 -18.76 -12.19 14.61
C ALA A 74 -17.57 -12.68 15.44
N ALA A 75 -17.62 -12.49 16.77
CA ALA A 75 -16.57 -12.95 17.67
C ALA A 75 -16.32 -14.45 17.56
N ARG A 76 -17.38 -15.26 17.36
CA ARG A 76 -17.23 -16.71 17.14
C ARG A 76 -16.45 -17.05 15.88
N ALA A 77 -16.73 -16.36 14.77
CA ALA A 77 -16.01 -16.57 13.52
C ALA A 77 -14.54 -16.13 13.66
N VAL A 78 -14.30 -14.95 14.24
CA VAL A 78 -12.95 -14.42 14.43
C VAL A 78 -12.13 -15.31 15.36
N LEU A 79 -12.69 -15.73 16.51
CA LEU A 79 -12.01 -16.60 17.47
C LEU A 79 -11.72 -18.00 16.90
N ALA A 80 -12.64 -18.55 16.08
CA ALA A 80 -12.42 -19.83 15.41
C ALA A 80 -11.28 -19.77 14.38
N ALA A 81 -11.00 -18.60 13.80
CA ALA A 81 -9.91 -18.41 12.86
C ALA A 81 -8.54 -18.22 13.54
N GLN A 82 -8.49 -17.85 14.83
CA GLN A 82 -7.24 -17.50 15.51
C GLN A 82 -6.16 -18.60 15.47
N PRO A 83 -6.47 -19.89 15.65
CA PRO A 83 -5.46 -20.95 15.53
C PRO A 83 -4.79 -20.97 14.15
N ALA A 84 -5.55 -20.70 13.07
CA ALA A 84 -5.00 -20.62 11.71
C ALA A 84 -4.22 -19.33 11.47
N MET A 85 -4.59 -18.25 12.16
CA MET A 85 -3.90 -16.95 12.09
C MET A 85 -2.61 -16.90 12.92
N ALA A 86 -2.36 -17.87 13.81
CA ALA A 86 -1.18 -17.89 14.66
C ALA A 86 0.13 -17.73 13.86
N ARG A 87 0.22 -18.37 12.68
CA ARG A 87 1.39 -18.27 11.79
C ARG A 87 1.70 -16.85 11.35
N VAL A 88 0.67 -16.04 11.06
CA VAL A 88 0.92 -14.67 10.57
C VAL A 88 1.33 -13.73 11.70
N LYS A 89 1.21 -14.16 12.97
CA LYS A 89 1.64 -13.38 14.13
C LYS A 89 3.10 -13.61 14.52
N ASP A 90 3.86 -14.34 13.71
CA ASP A 90 5.29 -14.49 13.91
C ASP A 90 6.02 -13.18 13.54
N VAL A 91 6.96 -12.78 14.40
CA VAL A 91 7.89 -11.68 14.13
C VAL A 91 8.90 -12.16 13.10
N ILE A 92 8.96 -11.48 11.96
CA ILE A 92 9.85 -11.84 10.84
C ILE A 92 10.95 -10.82 10.59
N ALA A 93 10.82 -9.62 11.15
CA ALA A 93 11.78 -8.53 11.02
C ALA A 93 11.65 -7.51 12.15
N TYR A 94 12.54 -6.54 12.16
CA TYR A 94 12.48 -5.37 13.03
C TYR A 94 12.70 -4.10 12.20
N SER A 95 11.83 -3.10 12.37
CA SER A 95 11.97 -1.77 11.78
C SER A 95 12.24 -0.75 12.90
N PRO A 96 13.36 0.00 12.87
CA PRO A 96 13.71 0.92 13.95
C PRO A 96 12.81 2.16 13.96
N GLU A 97 12.25 2.52 12.81
CA GLU A 97 11.30 3.62 12.63
C GLU A 97 10.09 3.14 11.84
N ALA A 98 8.97 3.85 11.96
CA ALA A 98 7.83 3.63 11.07
C ALA A 98 8.17 4.18 9.68
N MET A 99 7.68 3.52 8.63
CA MET A 99 7.79 4.04 7.26
C MET A 99 6.39 4.15 6.67
N ASP A 100 5.91 5.38 6.58
CA ASP A 100 4.58 5.70 6.07
C ASP A 100 4.61 5.80 4.53
N LYS A 101 3.55 5.33 3.89
CA LYS A 101 3.36 5.47 2.46
C LYS A 101 2.85 6.86 2.11
N ASP A 102 3.74 7.69 1.56
CA ASP A 102 3.42 9.07 1.18
C ASP A 102 3.84 9.42 -0.26
N TYR A 103 3.19 10.44 -0.81
CA TYR A 103 3.44 10.95 -2.17
C TYR A 103 4.34 12.20 -2.13
N PRO A 104 5.12 12.46 -3.19
CA PRO A 104 5.35 11.60 -4.36
C PRO A 104 6.41 10.51 -4.11
N GLU A 105 7.01 10.49 -2.93
CA GLU A 105 8.10 9.59 -2.54
C GLU A 105 8.08 9.38 -1.02
N SER A 106 8.32 8.14 -0.59
CA SER A 106 8.48 7.75 0.80
C SER A 106 9.55 6.67 0.94
N GLU A 107 10.06 6.49 2.16
CA GLU A 107 10.97 5.41 2.52
C GLU A 107 10.37 4.05 2.13
N LEU A 108 9.08 3.84 2.43
CA LEU A 108 8.38 2.60 2.11
C LEU A 108 8.20 2.38 0.61
N SER A 109 7.82 3.43 -0.14
CA SER A 109 7.65 3.32 -1.59
C SER A 109 8.98 3.02 -2.30
N ASN A 110 10.07 3.63 -1.84
CA ASN A 110 11.39 3.37 -2.40
C ASN A 110 11.86 1.95 -2.09
N MET A 111 11.69 1.49 -0.85
CA MET A 111 11.98 0.10 -0.48
C MET A 111 11.21 -0.87 -1.39
N TYR A 112 9.91 -0.63 -1.55
CA TYR A 112 9.01 -1.46 -2.33
C TYR A 112 9.46 -1.63 -3.78
N VAL A 113 9.69 -0.53 -4.50
CA VAL A 113 10.09 -0.59 -5.91
C VAL A 113 11.51 -1.09 -6.10
N ASP A 114 12.43 -0.76 -5.20
CA ASP A 114 13.83 -1.19 -5.32
C ASP A 114 14.00 -2.68 -5.03
N ILE A 115 13.16 -3.28 -4.18
CA ILE A 115 13.07 -4.75 -4.02
C ILE A 115 12.58 -5.39 -5.32
N ILE A 116 11.50 -4.85 -5.91
CA ILE A 116 10.95 -5.37 -7.16
C ILE A 116 11.97 -5.29 -8.29
N MET A 117 12.64 -4.14 -8.45
CA MET A 117 13.69 -3.98 -9.46
C MET A 117 14.80 -5.00 -9.30
N ARG A 118 15.27 -5.22 -8.06
CA ARG A 118 16.30 -6.24 -7.77
C ARG A 118 15.82 -7.64 -8.14
N LYS A 119 14.60 -8.02 -7.74
CA LYS A 119 14.08 -9.35 -8.03
C LYS A 119 13.82 -9.59 -9.51
N VAL A 120 13.26 -8.59 -10.21
CA VAL A 120 13.07 -8.66 -11.66
C VAL A 120 14.40 -8.76 -12.41
N GLN A 121 15.42 -8.03 -11.98
CA GLN A 121 16.76 -8.13 -12.56
C GLN A 121 17.36 -9.52 -12.36
N GLU A 122 17.21 -10.12 -11.18
CA GLU A 122 17.64 -11.48 -10.89
C GLU A 122 16.92 -12.51 -11.80
N LEU A 123 15.59 -12.45 -11.85
CA LEU A 123 14.76 -13.40 -12.60
C LEU A 123 14.95 -13.29 -14.13
N SER A 124 15.10 -12.07 -14.64
CA SER A 124 15.29 -11.83 -16.07
C SER A 124 16.72 -12.09 -16.56
N GLY A 125 17.71 -12.00 -15.67
CA GLY A 125 19.12 -11.94 -16.04
C GLY A 125 19.49 -10.71 -16.89
N LYS A 126 18.60 -9.71 -16.96
CA LYS A 126 18.74 -8.50 -17.77
C LYS A 126 18.85 -7.28 -16.86
N LYS A 127 19.53 -6.23 -17.35
CA LYS A 127 19.64 -4.97 -16.63
C LYS A 127 18.28 -4.28 -16.49
N VAL A 128 17.85 -4.07 -15.26
CA VAL A 128 16.70 -3.21 -14.92
C VAL A 128 17.22 -1.81 -14.67
N HIS A 129 16.80 -0.86 -15.51
CA HIS A 129 17.21 0.53 -15.45
C HIS A 129 16.26 1.35 -14.59
N MET A 130 14.95 1.03 -14.64
CA MET A 130 13.90 1.76 -13.95
C MET A 130 12.88 0.79 -13.35
N GLY A 131 12.25 1.16 -12.26
CA GLY A 131 11.09 0.50 -11.70
C GLY A 131 9.88 1.43 -11.74
N VAL A 132 8.71 0.88 -12.08
CA VAL A 132 7.43 1.58 -11.97
C VAL A 132 6.37 0.65 -11.41
N THR A 133 5.78 1.02 -10.29
CA THR A 133 4.70 0.30 -9.61
C THR A 133 3.68 1.29 -9.10
N ASN A 134 2.50 0.84 -8.65
CA ASN A 134 1.49 1.77 -8.18
C ASN A 134 1.51 1.95 -6.66
N PHE A 135 1.26 3.17 -6.20
CA PHE A 135 1.13 3.44 -4.78
C PHE A 135 -0.05 2.70 -4.15
N GLY A 136 -1.10 2.43 -4.94
CA GLY A 136 -2.25 1.64 -4.50
C GLY A 136 -1.90 0.20 -4.13
N GLY A 137 -0.74 -0.32 -4.58
CA GLY A 137 -0.23 -1.64 -4.23
C GLY A 137 0.23 -1.76 -2.77
N ILE A 138 0.62 -0.65 -2.14
CA ILE A 138 1.02 -0.58 -0.72
C ILE A 138 -0.23 -0.21 0.11
N ARG A 139 -0.65 -1.10 1.02
CA ARG A 139 -1.98 -1.01 1.65
C ARG A 139 -1.98 -0.53 3.09
N VAL A 140 -0.89 -0.81 3.81
CA VAL A 140 -0.66 -0.34 5.17
C VAL A 140 0.80 0.09 5.28
N ASP A 141 1.08 0.94 6.26
CA ASP A 141 2.42 1.47 6.51
C ASP A 141 3.29 0.43 7.24
N MET A 142 4.62 0.59 7.18
CA MET A 142 5.53 -0.25 7.96
C MET A 142 5.50 0.19 9.42
N PRO A 143 5.19 -0.70 10.38
CA PRO A 143 5.20 -0.33 11.79
C PRO A 143 6.63 -0.11 12.31
N LYS A 144 6.76 0.72 13.33
CA LYS A 144 7.96 0.78 14.18
C LYS A 144 7.99 -0.42 15.13
N GLY A 145 9.15 -1.03 15.29
CA GLY A 145 9.39 -2.16 16.18
C GLY A 145 9.35 -3.50 15.45
N ASP A 146 8.79 -4.50 16.12
CA ASP A 146 8.64 -5.85 15.55
C ASP A 146 7.70 -5.81 14.34
N VAL A 147 8.14 -6.43 13.25
CA VAL A 147 7.38 -6.56 12.00
C VAL A 147 6.88 -7.99 11.90
N LEU A 148 5.57 -8.16 11.82
CA LEU A 148 4.92 -9.45 11.72
C LEU A 148 4.77 -9.90 10.26
N LEU A 149 4.63 -11.20 10.05
CA LEU A 149 4.21 -11.72 8.74
C LEU A 149 2.86 -11.14 8.30
N ASP A 150 1.94 -10.93 9.23
CA ASP A 150 0.64 -10.29 9.02
C ASP A 150 0.79 -8.86 8.48
N ASP A 151 1.79 -8.11 8.94
CA ASP A 151 2.04 -6.76 8.44
C ASP A 151 2.44 -6.80 6.96
N MET A 152 3.33 -7.71 6.57
CA MET A 152 3.74 -7.86 5.16
C MET A 152 2.61 -8.35 4.26
N LEU A 153 1.84 -9.34 4.71
CA LEU A 153 0.68 -9.85 3.96
C LEU A 153 -0.42 -8.79 3.83
N SER A 154 -0.62 -7.98 4.88
CA SER A 154 -1.57 -6.87 4.85
C SER A 154 -1.08 -5.73 3.97
N MET A 155 0.23 -5.47 3.96
CA MET A 155 0.86 -4.40 3.18
C MET A 155 0.84 -4.68 1.68
N PHE A 156 1.08 -5.93 1.27
CA PHE A 156 1.12 -6.36 -0.13
C PHE A 156 0.18 -7.55 -0.39
N PRO A 157 -1.15 -7.36 -0.32
CA PRO A 157 -2.11 -8.46 -0.38
C PRO A 157 -2.41 -8.93 -1.81
N PHE A 158 -1.96 -8.20 -2.82
CA PHE A 158 -2.31 -8.49 -4.21
C PHE A 158 -1.35 -9.48 -4.84
N LYS A 159 -1.92 -10.46 -5.54
CA LYS A 159 -1.19 -11.46 -6.34
C LYS A 159 -0.80 -10.90 -7.71
N ASN A 160 -0.19 -9.73 -7.71
CA ASN A 160 0.38 -9.14 -8.93
C ASN A 160 1.75 -9.76 -9.17
N SER A 161 1.92 -10.47 -10.27
CA SER A 161 3.20 -11.02 -10.70
C SER A 161 4.17 -9.90 -11.07
N LEU A 162 5.46 -10.16 -10.90
CA LEU A 162 6.52 -9.26 -11.33
C LEU A 162 6.72 -9.35 -12.84
N VAL A 163 7.00 -8.22 -13.47
CA VAL A 163 7.15 -8.13 -14.93
C VAL A 163 8.41 -7.36 -15.29
N TYR A 164 9.20 -7.91 -16.21
CA TYR A 164 10.23 -7.19 -16.94
C TYR A 164 9.68 -6.74 -18.28
N VAL A 165 9.89 -5.48 -18.65
CA VAL A 165 9.45 -4.94 -19.93
C VAL A 165 10.51 -4.01 -20.52
N GLU A 166 10.68 -4.05 -21.84
CA GLU A 166 11.61 -3.17 -22.56
C GLU A 166 10.86 -2.07 -23.31
N HIS A 167 11.27 -0.82 -23.12
CA HIS A 167 10.70 0.35 -23.80
C HIS A 167 11.78 1.27 -24.35
N LYS A 168 11.44 1.97 -25.44
CA LYS A 168 12.16 3.17 -25.87
C LYS A 168 12.01 4.27 -24.80
N GLY A 169 13.04 5.09 -24.63
CA GLY A 169 13.00 6.23 -23.72
C GLY A 169 11.86 7.20 -24.01
N SER A 170 11.48 7.36 -25.28
CA SER A 170 10.31 8.18 -25.67
C SER A 170 8.99 7.71 -25.06
N VAL A 171 8.80 6.39 -24.89
CA VAL A 171 7.60 5.84 -24.24
C VAL A 171 7.64 6.12 -22.74
N ILE A 172 8.81 5.95 -22.11
CA ILE A 172 9.01 6.25 -20.68
C ILE A 172 8.77 7.74 -20.42
N ARG A 173 9.27 8.63 -21.29
CA ARG A 173 9.04 10.07 -21.21
C ARG A 173 7.54 10.36 -21.19
N GLY A 174 6.77 9.78 -22.11
CA GLY A 174 5.32 9.97 -22.17
C GLY A 174 4.62 9.60 -20.85
N TRP A 175 4.99 8.48 -20.22
CA TRP A 175 4.43 8.11 -18.91
C TRP A 175 4.75 9.14 -17.82
N LEU A 176 5.98 9.65 -17.81
CA LEU A 176 6.42 10.63 -16.82
C LEU A 176 5.81 12.01 -17.07
N GLU A 177 5.53 12.37 -18.33
CA GLU A 177 4.77 13.57 -18.70
C GLU A 177 3.32 13.48 -18.19
N ASP A 178 2.65 12.35 -18.43
CA ASP A 178 1.29 12.09 -17.93
C ASP A 178 1.24 12.14 -16.39
N MET A 179 2.21 11.52 -15.73
CA MET A 179 2.34 11.57 -14.26
C MET A 179 2.61 12.98 -13.74
N SER A 180 3.40 13.77 -14.46
CA SER A 180 3.73 15.15 -14.09
C SER A 180 2.49 16.05 -14.11
N ALA A 181 1.58 15.84 -15.06
CA ALA A 181 0.32 16.56 -15.14
C ALA A 181 -0.72 16.10 -14.10
N GLY A 182 -0.52 14.91 -13.53
CA GLY A 182 -1.43 14.29 -12.57
C GLY A 182 -0.73 13.91 -11.27
N LYS A 183 -0.57 12.61 -11.05
CA LYS A 183 0.00 12.05 -9.84
C LYS A 183 1.07 11.02 -10.19
N PHE A 184 2.26 11.20 -9.64
CA PHE A 184 3.32 10.20 -9.76
C PHE A 184 2.92 8.88 -9.12
N GLN A 185 3.30 7.81 -9.80
CA GLN A 185 3.32 6.46 -9.26
C GLN A 185 4.66 6.19 -8.57
N VAL A 186 4.85 4.99 -8.02
CA VAL A 186 6.10 4.66 -7.33
C VAL A 186 7.18 4.43 -8.38
N LEU A 187 8.28 5.17 -8.28
CA LEU A 187 9.39 5.12 -9.23
C LEU A 187 10.69 4.64 -8.56
N GLY A 188 11.53 3.92 -9.30
CA GLY A 188 12.88 3.55 -8.89
C GLY A 188 13.87 3.57 -10.04
N GLY A 189 15.16 3.75 -9.74
CA GLY A 189 16.23 3.84 -10.75
C GLY A 189 16.21 5.10 -11.64
N VAL A 190 15.33 6.06 -11.34
CA VAL A 190 15.13 7.29 -12.12
C VAL A 190 15.18 8.50 -11.19
N ARG A 191 15.65 9.65 -11.69
CA ARG A 191 15.44 10.96 -11.05
C ARG A 191 14.56 11.81 -11.93
N VAL A 192 13.46 12.32 -11.37
CA VAL A 192 12.46 13.12 -12.07
C VAL A 192 12.28 14.47 -11.36
N VAL A 193 12.32 15.54 -12.14
CA VAL A 193 11.87 16.85 -11.70
C VAL A 193 10.64 17.23 -12.50
N ALA A 194 9.55 17.57 -11.82
CA ALA A 194 8.36 18.15 -12.40
C ALA A 194 8.10 19.53 -11.80
N GLN A 195 7.54 20.43 -12.59
CA GLN A 195 7.18 21.78 -12.16
C GLN A 195 5.89 22.21 -12.85
N ASP A 196 4.95 22.78 -12.09
CA ASP A 196 3.69 23.33 -12.63
C ASP A 196 2.92 22.35 -13.54
N GLY A 197 2.91 21.07 -13.16
CA GLY A 197 2.25 20.00 -13.93
C GLY A 197 3.01 19.52 -15.17
N LYS A 198 4.29 19.89 -15.32
CA LYS A 198 5.12 19.55 -16.50
C LYS A 198 6.39 18.84 -16.10
N LEU A 199 6.80 17.89 -16.95
CA LEU A 199 8.08 17.21 -16.81
C LEU A 199 9.22 18.19 -17.17
N VAL A 200 10.17 18.39 -16.24
CA VAL A 200 11.32 19.29 -16.43
C VAL A 200 12.58 18.53 -16.78
N SER A 201 12.88 17.46 -16.03
CA SER A 201 14.05 16.62 -16.30
C SER A 201 13.83 15.17 -15.88
N VAL A 202 14.47 14.26 -16.59
CA VAL A 202 14.52 12.83 -16.28
C VAL A 202 15.95 12.34 -16.47
N GLU A 203 16.47 11.65 -15.46
CA GLU A 203 17.77 10.98 -15.52
C GLU A 203 17.61 9.50 -15.14
N ILE A 204 18.27 8.62 -15.88
CA ILE A 204 18.37 7.19 -15.60
C ILE A 204 19.86 6.82 -15.65
N ASP A 205 20.35 6.11 -14.64
CA ASP A 205 21.79 5.83 -14.45
C ASP A 205 22.67 7.10 -14.39
N GLY A 206 22.10 8.24 -13.99
CA GLY A 206 22.80 9.53 -13.91
C GLY A 206 22.96 10.26 -15.25
N GLU A 207 22.41 9.71 -16.34
CA GLU A 207 22.40 10.34 -17.65
C GLU A 207 20.99 10.84 -18.01
N PRO A 208 20.84 11.95 -18.74
CA PRO A 208 19.55 12.38 -19.26
C PRO A 208 18.85 11.27 -20.06
N LEU A 209 17.52 11.18 -19.92
CA LEU A 209 16.72 10.21 -20.66
C LEU A 209 16.90 10.41 -22.17
N ASP A 210 17.52 9.42 -22.81
CA ASP A 210 17.62 9.29 -24.27
C ASP A 210 16.39 8.60 -24.84
N ASP A 211 15.65 9.28 -25.72
CA ASP A 211 14.40 8.81 -26.30
C ASP A 211 14.56 7.59 -27.21
N GLU A 212 15.74 7.41 -27.80
CA GLU A 212 16.05 6.32 -28.73
C GLU A 212 16.68 5.10 -28.05
N LYS A 213 17.19 5.27 -26.84
CA LYS A 213 17.73 4.15 -26.05
C LYS A 213 16.60 3.24 -25.56
N VAL A 214 16.88 1.93 -25.48
CA VAL A 214 15.99 0.94 -24.89
C VAL A 214 16.36 0.75 -23.43
N TYR A 215 15.36 0.79 -22.56
CA TYR A 215 15.49 0.59 -21.12
C TYR A 215 14.67 -0.62 -20.69
N GLY A 216 15.31 -1.48 -19.90
CA GLY A 216 14.62 -2.50 -19.12
C GLY A 216 13.93 -1.87 -17.92
N VAL A 217 12.64 -2.13 -17.78
CA VAL A 217 11.77 -1.58 -16.73
C VAL A 217 11.18 -2.75 -15.94
N ALA A 218 11.25 -2.67 -14.61
CA ALA A 218 10.55 -3.58 -13.71
C ALA A 218 9.18 -3.00 -13.35
N THR A 219 8.15 -3.81 -13.44
CA THR A 219 6.78 -3.43 -13.07
C THR A 219 6.01 -4.64 -12.54
N ILE A 220 4.69 -4.51 -12.44
CA ILE A 220 3.77 -5.54 -11.97
C ILE A 220 2.64 -5.77 -13.00
N SER A 221 2.07 -6.97 -13.03
CA SER A 221 1.06 -7.34 -14.03
C SER A 221 -0.18 -6.45 -14.04
N PHE A 222 -0.58 -5.90 -12.89
CA PHE A 222 -1.69 -4.94 -12.78
C PHE A 222 -1.54 -3.72 -13.71
N LEU A 223 -0.31 -3.22 -13.90
CA LEU A 223 -0.04 -2.05 -14.72
C LEU A 223 0.10 -2.39 -16.22
N MET A 224 0.25 -3.67 -16.57
CA MET A 224 0.42 -4.06 -17.98
C MET A 224 -0.82 -3.74 -18.81
N GLU A 225 -2.01 -3.88 -18.23
CA GLU A 225 -3.30 -3.69 -18.92
C GLU A 225 -3.95 -2.31 -18.67
N GLY A 226 -3.26 -1.39 -17.98
CA GLY A 226 -3.79 -0.04 -17.72
C GLY A 226 -4.31 0.21 -16.30
N GLY A 227 -3.92 -0.61 -15.33
CA GLY A 227 -4.18 -0.34 -13.91
C GLY A 227 -3.76 1.08 -13.51
N ASP A 228 -4.56 1.73 -12.68
CA ASP A 228 -4.38 3.14 -12.25
C ASP A 228 -4.19 4.15 -13.41
N GLY A 229 -4.69 3.82 -14.61
CA GLY A 229 -4.58 4.67 -15.80
C GLY A 229 -3.22 4.59 -16.50
N LEU A 230 -2.31 3.72 -16.03
CA LEU A 230 -0.97 3.56 -16.58
C LEU A 230 -0.87 2.23 -17.33
N ALA A 231 -0.95 2.28 -18.66
CA ALA A 231 -0.91 1.10 -19.52
C ALA A 231 0.52 0.76 -19.97
N ILE A 232 1.31 0.21 -19.05
CA ILE A 232 2.73 -0.09 -19.28
C ILE A 232 2.95 -1.04 -20.46
N GLY A 233 2.04 -1.99 -20.72
CA GLY A 233 2.16 -2.89 -21.88
C GLY A 233 2.10 -2.20 -23.24
N ARG A 234 1.59 -0.96 -23.31
CA ARG A 234 1.48 -0.22 -24.58
C ARG A 234 2.86 0.25 -25.04
N GLY A 235 3.23 -0.15 -26.26
CA GLY A 235 4.52 0.24 -26.85
C GLY A 235 5.72 -0.54 -26.30
N ALA A 236 5.48 -1.66 -25.62
CA ALA A 236 6.53 -2.56 -25.17
C ALA A 236 7.21 -3.26 -26.35
N LEU A 237 8.54 -3.29 -26.33
CA LEU A 237 9.36 -4.00 -27.31
C LEU A 237 9.50 -5.49 -26.96
N SER A 238 9.55 -5.79 -25.65
CA SER A 238 9.63 -7.13 -25.10
C SER A 238 8.96 -7.15 -23.73
N VAL A 239 8.30 -8.24 -23.39
CA VAL A 239 7.65 -8.45 -22.09
C VAL A 239 8.03 -9.84 -21.58
N THR A 240 8.36 -9.92 -20.30
CA THR A 240 8.53 -11.19 -19.58
C THR A 240 7.79 -11.10 -18.26
N ASP A 241 6.73 -11.90 -18.12
CA ASP A 241 5.88 -11.97 -16.93
C ASP A 241 6.27 -13.20 -16.09
N PHE A 242 6.74 -12.96 -14.87
CA PHE A 242 7.18 -13.99 -13.93
C PHE A 242 6.01 -14.45 -13.07
N LYS A 243 5.09 -15.22 -13.67
CA LYS A 243 3.82 -15.63 -13.02
C LYS A 243 3.98 -16.39 -11.70
N ASP A 244 5.13 -17.00 -11.49
CA ASP A 244 5.46 -17.77 -10.29
C ASP A 244 6.09 -16.93 -9.18
N CYS A 245 6.27 -15.61 -9.39
CA CYS A 245 6.79 -14.69 -8.38
C CYS A 245 5.94 -13.42 -8.35
N ASP A 246 5.25 -13.22 -7.23
CA ASP A 246 4.49 -12.00 -6.98
C ASP A 246 5.25 -11.02 -6.07
N ILE A 247 4.60 -9.89 -5.79
CA ILE A 247 5.15 -8.86 -4.90
C ILE A 247 5.53 -9.42 -3.53
N ILE A 248 4.66 -10.23 -2.91
CA ILE A 248 4.88 -10.66 -1.53
C ILE A 248 6.02 -11.67 -1.47
N ASP A 249 6.18 -12.51 -2.49
CA ASP A 249 7.31 -13.43 -2.58
C ASP A 249 8.64 -12.66 -2.58
N ALA A 250 8.77 -11.63 -3.42
CA ALA A 250 9.97 -10.82 -3.51
C ALA A 250 10.27 -10.02 -2.23
N VAL A 251 9.23 -9.46 -1.61
CA VAL A 251 9.37 -8.72 -0.36
C VAL A 251 9.77 -9.65 0.78
N LEU A 252 9.11 -10.80 0.95
CA LEU A 252 9.45 -11.73 2.03
C LEU A 252 10.86 -12.30 1.88
N GLU A 253 11.31 -12.56 0.65
CA GLU A 253 12.68 -12.96 0.39
C GLU A 253 13.69 -11.91 0.89
N TYR A 254 13.47 -10.64 0.54
CA TYR A 254 14.30 -9.53 1.03
C TYR A 254 14.27 -9.43 2.56
N ILE A 255 13.08 -9.43 3.16
CA ILE A 255 12.90 -9.31 4.61
C ILE A 255 13.62 -10.45 5.34
N HIS A 256 13.45 -11.69 4.89
CA HIS A 256 14.13 -12.83 5.48
C HIS A 256 15.65 -12.76 5.31
N ALA A 257 16.15 -12.24 4.19
CA ALA A 257 17.57 -12.05 3.97
C ALA A 257 18.18 -11.01 4.93
N GLU A 258 17.50 -9.87 5.10
CA GLU A 258 17.93 -8.82 6.05
C GLU A 258 17.92 -9.34 7.50
N THR A 259 16.83 -9.99 7.92
CA THR A 259 16.70 -10.58 9.26
C THR A 259 17.77 -11.64 9.52
N LYS A 260 18.02 -12.53 8.53
CA LYS A 260 19.08 -13.55 8.63
C LYS A 260 20.47 -12.93 8.76
N ALA A 261 20.67 -11.76 8.15
CA ALA A 261 21.91 -10.99 8.27
C ALA A 261 21.99 -10.14 9.54
N GLY A 262 20.97 -10.18 10.41
CA GLY A 262 20.91 -9.40 11.64
C GLY A 262 20.73 -7.90 11.40
N ARG A 263 20.24 -7.50 10.21
CA ARG A 263 20.02 -6.10 9.86
C ARG A 263 18.56 -5.70 10.06
N PRO A 264 18.31 -4.52 10.64
CA PRO A 264 16.96 -3.98 10.70
C PRO A 264 16.50 -3.51 9.32
N ILE A 265 15.19 -3.47 9.12
CA ILE A 265 14.59 -2.94 7.89
C ILE A 265 14.64 -1.41 7.95
N VAL A 266 15.53 -0.83 7.16
CA VAL A 266 15.73 0.62 7.06
C VAL A 266 15.73 1.02 5.60
N TYR A 267 15.04 2.10 5.28
CA TYR A 267 15.08 2.72 3.97
C TYR A 267 15.05 4.24 4.09
N HIS A 268 15.48 4.90 3.02
CA HIS A 268 15.58 6.35 2.98
C HIS A 268 15.02 6.89 1.66
N LYS A 269 14.50 8.12 1.72
CA LYS A 269 14.27 8.93 0.53
C LYS A 269 15.60 9.35 -0.09
N ASP A 270 15.64 9.37 -1.41
CA ASP A 270 16.80 9.81 -2.20
C ASP A 270 16.48 10.97 -3.14
N GLY A 271 15.26 11.51 -3.06
CA GLY A 271 14.82 12.64 -3.86
C GLY A 271 14.67 12.28 -5.33
N ARG A 272 14.32 11.02 -5.63
CA ARG A 272 14.08 10.53 -6.99
C ARG A 272 12.89 11.19 -7.67
N VAL A 273 11.94 11.75 -6.91
CA VAL A 273 10.85 12.54 -7.49
C VAL A 273 10.74 13.89 -6.78
N VAL A 274 10.97 14.97 -7.51
CA VAL A 274 10.86 16.35 -7.01
C VAL A 274 9.78 17.08 -7.78
N ILE A 275 8.75 17.56 -7.06
CA ILE A 275 7.68 18.40 -7.60
C ILE A 275 7.90 19.83 -7.09
N ARG A 276 7.97 20.79 -8.01
CA ARG A 276 8.18 22.23 -7.74
C ARG A 276 6.96 23.06 -8.12
#